data_AF-A0A4Y2CTA4-F1
#
_entry.id   AF-A0A4Y2CTA4-F1
#
_cell.length_a   1.000
_cell.length_b   1.000
_cell.length_c   1.000
_cell.angle_alpha   90.00
_cell.angle_beta   90.00
_cell.angle_gamma   90.00
#
_symmetry.space_group_name_H-M   'P 1'
#
loop_
_entity.id
_entity.type
_entity.pdbx_description
1 polymer ?
#
loop_
_entity_poly.entity_id
_entity_poly.type
_entity_poly.pdbx_seq_one_letter_code
_entity_poly.pdbx_strand_id
1 'polypeptide(L)'
;MRKAACLALLRDQRKEKILGRIMTCDEKCVYYNNTSHKGGLSAPGESAGSVARRALNNKKVLLCIWWDCRGIIYKDCLKSGQTINSAIYSNMLIKVLDAITEK
;
A
#
# COMPACT_ATOMS: atom_id res chain seq x y z
N MET A 1 -18.25 -20.25 -2.39
CA MET A 1 -17.04 -20.10 -1.54
C MET A 1 -17.11 -18.90 -0.60
N ARG A 2 -17.22 -17.65 -1.08
CA ARG A 2 -17.22 -16.44 -0.23
C ARG A 2 -18.27 -16.46 0.89
N LYS A 3 -19.53 -16.77 0.57
CA LYS A 3 -20.63 -16.84 1.55
C LYS A 3 -20.34 -17.81 2.71
N ALA A 4 -19.78 -18.99 2.40
CA ALA A 4 -19.45 -19.98 3.42
C ALA A 4 -18.32 -19.49 4.35
N ALA A 5 -17.26 -18.88 3.78
CA ALA A 5 -16.17 -18.29 4.55
C ALA A 5 -16.65 -17.15 5.46
N CYS A 6 -17.50 -16.24 4.94
CA CYS A 6 -18.09 -15.17 5.74
C CYS A 6 -18.95 -15.72 6.89
N LEU A 7 -19.76 -16.75 6.63
CA LEU A 7 -20.60 -17.38 7.67
C LEU A 7 -19.75 -18.08 8.74
N ALA A 8 -18.64 -18.72 8.36
CA ALA A 8 -17.71 -19.33 9.29
C ALA A 8 -17.06 -18.27 10.18
N LEU A 9 -16.46 -17.23 9.59
CA LEU A 9 -15.88 -16.11 10.34
C LEU A 9 -16.91 -15.46 11.28
N LEU A 10 -18.13 -15.22 10.83
CA LEU A 10 -19.20 -14.67 11.67
C LEU A 10 -19.55 -15.56 12.86
N ARG A 11 -19.54 -16.89 12.69
CA ARG A 11 -19.77 -17.83 13.80
C ARG A 11 -18.64 -17.75 14.81
N ASP A 12 -17.40 -17.70 14.34
CA ASP A 12 -16.24 -17.65 15.22
C ASP A 12 -16.19 -16.33 15.98
N GLN A 13 -16.45 -15.19 15.33
CA GLN A 13 -16.56 -13.88 15.98
C GLN A 13 -17.59 -13.83 17.11
N ARG A 14 -18.71 -14.54 16.95
CA ARG A 14 -19.78 -14.61 17.96
C ARG A 14 -19.38 -15.48 19.14
N LYS A 15 -18.55 -16.50 18.92
CA LYS A 15 -18.05 -17.39 19.97
C LYS A 15 -16.89 -16.77 20.73
N GLU A 16 -15.93 -16.22 19.99
CA GLU A 16 -14.72 -15.58 20.49
C GLU A 16 -14.50 -14.30 19.69
N LYS A 17 -14.16 -13.19 20.36
CA LYS A 17 -13.93 -11.89 19.71
C LYS A 17 -12.63 -11.87 18.88
N ILE A 18 -12.56 -12.68 17.81
CA ILE A 18 -11.32 -12.93 17.07
C ILE A 18 -10.85 -11.71 16.27
N LEU A 19 -11.72 -10.73 15.95
CA LEU A 19 -11.30 -9.47 15.29
C LEU A 19 -10.18 -8.76 16.05
N GLY A 20 -10.19 -8.81 17.39
CA GLY A 20 -9.17 -8.16 18.22
C GLY A 20 -7.78 -8.82 18.15
N ARG A 21 -7.70 -10.02 17.57
CA ARG A 21 -6.46 -10.80 17.42
C ARG A 21 -5.95 -10.83 15.98
N ILE A 22 -6.73 -10.31 15.03
CA ILE A 22 -6.37 -10.32 13.60
C ILE A 22 -5.46 -9.14 13.32
N MET A 23 -4.30 -9.46 12.77
CA MET A 23 -3.46 -8.51 12.04
C MET A 23 -3.70 -8.72 10.54
N THR A 24 -3.75 -7.63 9.78
CA THR A 24 -3.91 -7.66 8.33
C THR A 24 -2.74 -6.93 7.65
N CYS A 25 -2.60 -7.17 6.34
CA CYS A 25 -1.56 -6.64 5.48
C CYS A 25 -2.19 -6.21 4.16
N ASP A 26 -1.64 -5.17 3.53
CA ASP A 26 -1.87 -4.87 2.12
C ASP A 26 -0.64 -4.22 1.50
N GLU A 27 -0.44 -4.46 0.20
CA GLU A 27 0.62 -3.88 -0.60
C GLU A 27 0.06 -2.94 -1.67
N LYS A 28 0.31 -1.64 -1.50
CA LYS A 28 -0.20 -0.60 -2.39
C LYS A 28 0.91 0.09 -3.18
N CYS A 29 0.67 0.16 -4.48
CA CYS A 29 1.48 0.89 -5.42
C CYS A 29 1.23 2.40 -5.33
N VAL A 30 2.25 3.20 -4.97
CA VAL A 30 2.16 4.66 -4.86
C VAL A 30 3.08 5.32 -5.89
N TYR A 31 2.53 6.25 -6.68
CA TYR A 31 3.27 6.96 -7.71
C TYR A 31 3.78 8.29 -7.16
N TYR A 32 5.09 8.56 -7.30
CA TYR A 32 5.63 9.91 -7.10
C TYR A 32 5.29 10.75 -8.32
N ASN A 33 4.17 11.46 -8.26
CA ASN A 33 3.91 12.51 -9.22
C ASN A 33 4.47 13.83 -8.68
N ASN A 34 5.69 14.19 -9.09
CA ASN A 34 6.28 15.51 -8.78
C ASN A 34 5.73 16.62 -9.69
N THR A 35 4.74 16.36 -10.54
CA THR A 35 4.08 17.44 -11.26
C THR A 35 3.07 18.09 -10.33
N SER A 36 3.49 19.19 -9.70
CA SER A 36 2.52 20.26 -9.47
C SER A 36 1.83 20.51 -10.82
N HIS A 37 0.52 20.30 -10.89
CA HIS A 37 -0.26 20.81 -12.00
C HIS A 37 -0.14 22.33 -11.92
N LYS A 38 0.86 22.92 -12.58
CA LYS A 38 0.76 24.31 -13.01
C LYS A 38 -0.31 24.28 -14.10
N GLY A 39 -1.56 24.50 -13.68
CA GLY A 39 -2.66 24.78 -14.58
C GLY A 39 -2.34 26.07 -15.32
N GLY A 40 -1.58 25.95 -16.41
CA GLY A 40 -1.44 27.01 -17.40
C GLY A 40 -2.71 27.00 -18.22
N LEU A 41 -3.70 27.79 -17.80
CA LEU A 41 -4.76 28.18 -18.70
C LEU A 41 -4.11 29.16 -19.69
N SER A 42 -3.61 28.65 -20.82
CA SER A 42 -3.16 29.53 -21.90
C SER A 42 -4.36 30.31 -22.42
N ALA A 43 -4.18 31.61 -22.61
CA ALA A 43 -5.22 32.49 -23.11
C ALA A 43 -5.64 32.08 -24.55
N PRO A 44 -6.88 32.37 -24.97
CA PRO A 44 -7.34 32.06 -26.32
C PRO A 44 -6.48 32.81 -27.36
N GLY A 45 -5.65 32.07 -28.12
CA GLY A 45 -4.84 32.62 -29.21
C GLY A 45 -3.34 32.31 -29.16
N GLU A 46 -2.81 31.80 -28.05
CA GLU A 46 -1.40 31.36 -27.99
C GLU A 46 -1.26 29.92 -28.47
N SER A 47 -0.29 29.66 -29.36
CA SER A 47 0.07 28.28 -29.71
C SER A 47 0.55 27.57 -28.46
N ALA A 48 -0.17 26.55 -28.02
CA ALA A 48 0.27 25.66 -26.94
C ALA A 48 1.60 25.04 -27.37
N GLY A 49 2.71 25.62 -26.93
CA GLY A 49 4.05 25.09 -27.20
C GLY A 49 4.03 23.62 -26.81
N SER A 50 4.47 22.76 -27.73
CA SER A 50 4.39 21.31 -27.56
C SER A 50 4.99 20.97 -26.20
N VAL A 51 4.12 20.60 -25.25
CA VAL A 51 4.59 20.04 -24.00
C VAL A 51 5.22 18.74 -24.43
N ALA A 52 6.56 18.73 -24.52
CA ALA A 52 7.32 17.51 -24.73
C ALA A 52 6.67 16.46 -23.82
N ARG A 53 6.29 15.31 -24.39
CA ARG A 53 5.76 14.17 -23.63
C ARG A 53 6.89 13.72 -22.72
N ARG A 54 7.10 14.44 -21.61
CA ARG A 54 8.22 14.25 -20.69
C ARG A 54 8.02 12.84 -20.19
N ALA A 55 8.99 11.99 -20.50
CA ALA A 55 8.96 10.59 -20.13
C ALA A 55 8.51 10.52 -18.67
N LEU A 56 7.33 9.93 -18.45
CA LEU A 56 6.83 9.55 -17.14
C LEU A 56 7.86 8.54 -16.61
N ASN A 57 8.96 9.02 -16.04
CA ASN A 57 9.82 8.24 -15.18
C ASN A 57 9.05 8.08 -13.86
N ASN A 58 7.93 7.36 -13.95
CA ASN A 58 7.01 7.08 -12.86
C ASN A 58 7.77 6.31 -11.79
N LYS A 59 8.47 7.03 -10.91
CA LYS A 59 9.06 6.48 -9.70
C LYS A 59 7.86 6.00 -8.89
N LYS A 60 7.63 4.69 -8.92
CA LYS A 60 6.55 4.02 -8.21
C LYS A 60 7.18 3.28 -7.06
N VAL A 61 6.72 3.55 -5.84
CA VAL A 61 7.10 2.76 -4.68
C VAL A 61 5.99 1.81 -4.33
N LEU A 62 6.35 0.67 -3.76
CA LEU A 62 5.39 -0.28 -3.23
C LEU A 62 5.39 -0.16 -1.72
N LEU A 63 4.28 0.31 -1.18
CA LEU A 63 4.06 0.50 0.23
C LEU A 63 3.43 -0.78 0.79
N CYS A 64 4.10 -1.44 1.73
CA CYS A 64 3.57 -2.57 2.47
C CYS A 64 3.21 -2.09 3.87
N ILE A 65 1.97 -2.31 4.31
CA ILE A 65 1.50 -1.89 5.65
C ILE A 65 0.93 -3.10 6.37
N TRP A 66 1.26 -3.23 7.65
CA TRP A 66 0.70 -4.21 8.58
C TRP A 66 0.01 -3.47 9.72
N TRP A 67 -1.22 -3.85 10.03
CA TRP A 67 -2.02 -3.20 11.07
C TRP A 67 -2.99 -4.15 11.75
N ASP A 68 -3.38 -3.82 12.98
CA ASP A 68 -4.43 -4.48 13.75
C ASP A 68 -5.56 -3.50 14.09
N CYS A 69 -6.49 -3.91 14.96
CA CYS A 69 -7.58 -3.04 15.43
C CYS A 69 -7.12 -1.84 16.27
N ARG A 70 -5.85 -1.80 16.72
CA ARG A 70 -5.27 -0.72 17.54
C ARG A 70 -4.49 0.28 16.68
N GLY A 71 -3.99 -0.14 15.52
CA GLY A 71 -3.36 0.75 14.54
C GLY A 71 -2.28 0.07 13.72
N ILE A 72 -1.43 0.90 13.11
CA ILE A 72 -0.32 0.44 12.28
C ILE A 72 0.77 -0.18 13.17
N ILE A 73 1.21 -1.38 12.82
CA ILE A 73 2.28 -2.13 13.49
C ILE A 73 3.60 -1.91 12.75
N TYR A 74 3.58 -2.08 11.43
CA TYR A 74 4.78 -1.98 10.60
C TYR A 74 4.44 -1.40 9.22
N LYS A 75 5.38 -0.64 8.66
CA LYS A 75 5.29 -0.16 7.28
C LYS A 75 6.67 -0.21 6.64
N ASP A 76 6.72 -0.61 5.37
CA ASP A 76 7.94 -0.54 4.56
C ASP A 76 7.61 -0.02 3.16
N CYS A 77 8.62 0.55 2.49
CA CYS A 77 8.50 1.06 1.13
C CYS A 77 9.62 0.48 0.28
N LEU A 78 9.27 -0.39 -0.67
CA LEU A 78 10.24 -0.85 -1.66
C LEU A 78 10.51 0.27 -2.66
N LYS A 79 11.79 0.44 -3.01
CA LYS A 79 12.22 1.44 -3.99
C LYS A 79 11.67 1.12 -5.37
N SER A 80 11.57 2.15 -6.20
CA SER A 80 11.12 2.01 -7.59
C SER A 80 11.98 1.01 -8.36
N GLY A 81 11.31 0.05 -9.01
CA GLY A 81 11.97 -1.03 -9.76
C GLY A 81 12.25 -2.29 -8.94
N GLN A 82 12.02 -2.29 -7.62
CA GLN A 82 12.05 -3.52 -6.82
C GLN A 82 10.68 -4.21 -6.83
N THR A 83 10.68 -5.50 -7.10
CA THR A 83 9.50 -6.38 -7.03
C THR A 83 9.55 -7.20 -5.75
N ILE A 84 8.41 -7.43 -5.09
CA ILE A 84 8.35 -8.37 -3.95
C ILE A 84 8.66 -9.77 -4.47
N ASN A 85 9.75 -10.33 -3.95
CA ASN A 85 10.06 -11.75 -4.07
C ASN A 85 9.89 -12.42 -2.70
N SER A 86 10.01 -13.75 -2.68
CA SER A 86 9.83 -14.54 -1.46
C SER A 86 10.79 -14.14 -0.34
N ALA A 87 12.05 -13.81 -0.66
CA ALA A 87 13.06 -13.44 0.33
C ALA A 87 12.75 -12.09 1.00
N ILE A 88 12.34 -11.09 0.21
CA ILE A 88 11.93 -9.77 0.70
C ILE A 88 10.71 -9.93 1.61
N TYR A 89 9.70 -10.68 1.17
CA TYR A 89 8.49 -10.90 1.96
C TYR A 89 8.77 -11.64 3.27
N SER A 90 9.61 -12.68 3.23
CA SER A 90 10.05 -13.40 4.44
C SER A 90 10.75 -12.49 5.44
N ASN A 91 11.64 -11.61 4.96
CA ASN A 91 12.31 -10.64 5.80
C ASN A 91 11.34 -9.61 6.41
N MET A 92 10.32 -9.19 5.66
CA MET A 92 9.26 -8.33 6.21
C MET A 92 8.48 -9.02 7.32
N LEU A 93 8.15 -10.31 7.17
CA LEU A 93 7.46 -11.08 8.22
C LEU A 93 8.27 -11.17 9.51
N ILE A 94 9.59 -11.34 9.42
CA ILE A 94 10.48 -11.35 10.60
C ILE A 94 10.42 -10.00 11.31
N LYS A 95 10.57 -8.88 10.58
CA LYS A 95 10.48 -7.54 11.15
C LYS A 95 9.12 -7.24 11.79
N VAL A 96 8.05 -7.75 11.19
CA VAL A 96 6.69 -7.63 11.75
C VAL A 96 6.59 -8.42 13.05
N LEU A 97 7.14 -9.63 13.11
CA LEU A 97 7.17 -10.44 14.34
C LEU A 97 7.95 -9.75 15.45
N ASP A 98 9.11 -9.17 15.13
CA ASP A 98 9.92 -8.39 16.08
C ASP A 98 9.11 -7.18 16.60
N ALA A 99 8.47 -6.42 15.70
CA ALA A 99 7.63 -5.26 16.06
C ALA A 99 6.39 -5.62 16.90
N ILE A 100 5.89 -6.85 16.80
CA ILE A 100 4.82 -7.36 17.66
C ILE A 100 5.36 -7.76 19.04
N THR A 101 6.57 -8.30 19.11
CA THR A 101 7.19 -8.80 20.34
C THR A 101 7.76 -7.67 21.22
N GLU A 102 8.19 -6.57 20.61
CA GLU A 102 8.66 -5.36 21.32
C GLU A 102 7.53 -4.52 21.96
N LYS A 103 6.27 -4.84 21.67
CA LYS A 103 5.08 -4.19 22.24
C LYS A 103 4.58 -4.90 23.50
#